data_AF-A0A9X2XWS7-F1
#
_entry.id   AF-A0A9X2XWS7-F1
#
_cell.length_a   1.000
_cell.length_b   1.000
_cell.length_c   1.000
_cell.angle_alpha   90.00
_cell.angle_beta   90.00
_cell.angle_gamma   90.00
#
_symmetry.space_group_name_H-M   'P 1'
#
loop_
_entity.id
_entity.type
_entity.pdbx_description
1 polymer ?
#
loop_
_entity_poly.entity_id
_entity_poly.type
_entity_poly.pdbx_seq_one_letter_code
_entity_poly.pdbx_strand_id
1 'polypeptide(L)'
;MPLYMDMHKGMKGLSREELENAHRQDVEIQDKYGVKYQKFWVNEEAGTIFCLIEAPSKEACAAVHFASHGQQACEIIEVHPTDYAAIMEPAHSTPTGIVVHPDGKLDSATRTFLFTDIVDSTSLTESYGDIMAMTILRKHNEIVRNVLQKNTGTEVKHTGDGIMATFMSSAKAVRSALEIQNSLKEYREEHPDVPLHIRIGINAGEPVTEGNDFFGAAVQLTKRICDIANPDQVLISDVIKSLCMGRNFQFQELEAQHLKGFHELIKTYVVTGY
;
A
#
# COMPACT_ATOMS: atom_id res chain seq x y z
N MET A 1 22.39 -11.68 -14.80
CA MET A 1 21.55 -12.84 -15.15
C MET A 1 20.17 -12.57 -14.54
N PRO A 2 19.06 -12.69 -15.29
CA PRO A 2 17.72 -12.50 -14.75
C PRO A 2 17.41 -13.42 -13.57
N LEU A 3 16.46 -12.99 -12.73
CA LEU A 3 15.94 -13.77 -11.61
C LEU A 3 14.55 -14.30 -11.95
N TYR A 4 14.29 -15.53 -11.56
CA TYR A 4 13.01 -16.19 -11.72
C TYR A 4 12.57 -16.81 -10.40
N MET A 5 11.27 -16.72 -10.12
CA MET A 5 10.60 -17.46 -9.07
C MET A 5 9.85 -18.61 -9.73
N ASP A 6 10.24 -19.83 -9.39
CA ASP A 6 9.49 -21.02 -9.73
C ASP A 6 8.62 -21.42 -8.54
N MET A 7 7.32 -21.58 -8.79
CA MET A 7 6.33 -21.90 -7.78
C MET A 7 5.60 -23.21 -8.13
N HIS A 8 5.63 -24.16 -7.20
CA HIS A 8 4.92 -25.44 -7.29
C HIS A 8 3.76 -25.44 -6.30
N LYS A 9 2.55 -25.73 -6.78
CA LYS A 9 1.33 -25.80 -5.97
C LYS A 9 0.81 -27.24 -5.92
N GLY A 10 0.06 -27.57 -4.88
CA GLY A 10 -0.62 -28.87 -4.77
C GLY A 10 0.24 -29.98 -4.16
N MET A 11 1.35 -29.63 -3.51
CA MET A 11 2.30 -30.57 -2.89
C MET A 11 1.84 -31.05 -1.50
N LYS A 12 0.52 -31.09 -1.26
CA LYS A 12 -0.07 -31.50 0.02
C LYS A 12 0.18 -32.98 0.25
N GLY A 13 0.74 -33.33 1.40
CA GLY A 13 1.01 -34.72 1.80
C GLY A 13 2.43 -35.21 1.50
N LEU A 14 3.27 -34.39 0.85
CA LEU A 14 4.71 -34.64 0.76
C LEU A 14 5.41 -34.09 2.00
N SER A 15 6.35 -34.85 2.54
CA SER A 15 7.20 -34.42 3.63
C SER A 15 8.20 -33.37 3.16
N ARG A 16 8.61 -32.49 4.06
CA ARG A 16 9.66 -31.50 3.80
C ARG A 16 10.95 -32.13 3.26
N GLU A 17 11.31 -33.31 3.77
CA GLU A 17 12.49 -34.05 3.33
C GLU A 17 12.39 -34.47 1.85
N GLU A 18 11.22 -34.93 1.40
CA GLU A 18 10.99 -35.28 0.00
C GLU A 18 11.11 -34.06 -0.92
N LEU A 19 10.60 -32.91 -0.47
CA LEU A 19 10.66 -31.65 -1.21
C LEU A 19 12.09 -31.08 -1.29
N GLU A 20 12.83 -31.14 -0.18
CA GLU A 20 14.24 -30.76 -0.14
C GLU A 20 15.10 -31.69 -0.98
N ASN A 21 14.75 -32.98 -1.07
CA ASN A 21 15.44 -33.93 -1.93
C ASN A 21 15.21 -33.64 -3.42
N ALA A 22 13.98 -33.32 -3.83
CA ALA A 22 13.69 -32.90 -5.19
C ALA A 22 14.46 -31.63 -5.56
N HIS A 23 14.49 -30.64 -4.66
CA HIS A 23 15.28 -29.43 -4.84
C HIS A 23 16.79 -29.72 -4.97
N ARG A 24 17.33 -30.65 -4.16
CA ARG A 24 18.74 -31.04 -4.25
C ARG A 24 19.08 -31.67 -5.61
N GLN A 25 18.19 -32.47 -6.19
CA GLN A 25 18.38 -33.03 -7.53
C GLN A 25 18.44 -31.93 -8.61
N ASP A 26 17.65 -30.86 -8.46
CA ASP A 26 17.71 -29.69 -9.33
C ASP A 26 19.07 -28.98 -9.22
N VAL A 27 19.55 -28.76 -7.99
CA VAL A 27 20.85 -28.12 -7.70
C VAL A 27 22.02 -28.93 -8.27
N GLU A 28 21.97 -30.25 -8.24
CA GLU A 28 23.04 -31.14 -8.74
C GLU A 28 23.29 -31.00 -10.25
N ILE A 29 22.28 -30.60 -11.03
CA ILE A 29 22.38 -30.50 -12.49
C ILE A 29 22.36 -29.05 -13.01
N GLN A 30 22.21 -28.06 -12.13
CA GLN A 30 22.00 -26.65 -12.47
C GLN A 30 23.07 -26.08 -13.42
N ASP A 31 24.34 -26.47 -13.22
CA ASP A 31 25.48 -25.98 -14.00
C ASP A 31 25.38 -26.37 -15.48
N LYS A 32 24.74 -27.50 -15.80
CA LYS A 32 24.52 -27.96 -17.19
C LYS A 32 23.64 -27.00 -18.00
N TYR A 33 22.82 -26.22 -17.31
CA TYR A 33 21.83 -25.32 -17.92
C TYR A 33 22.19 -23.84 -17.70
N GLY A 34 23.34 -23.54 -17.09
CA GLY A 34 23.72 -22.17 -16.71
C GLY A 34 22.78 -21.56 -15.67
N VAL A 35 22.15 -22.42 -14.86
CA VAL A 35 21.18 -22.05 -13.84
C VAL A 35 21.88 -22.04 -12.48
N LYS A 36 21.48 -21.12 -11.60
CA LYS A 36 21.94 -21.08 -10.22
C LYS A 36 20.76 -20.89 -9.27
N TYR A 37 20.46 -21.92 -8.49
CA TYR A 37 19.48 -21.85 -7.41
C TYR A 37 20.04 -21.02 -6.26
N GLN A 38 19.27 -20.02 -5.83
CA GLN A 38 19.67 -19.07 -4.80
C GLN A 38 19.09 -19.44 -3.45
N LYS A 39 17.79 -19.73 -3.41
CA LYS A 39 17.06 -19.99 -2.18
C LYS A 39 15.80 -20.82 -2.44
N PHE A 40 15.40 -21.56 -1.40
CA PHE A 40 14.30 -22.51 -1.43
C PHE A 40 13.43 -22.32 -0.18
N TRP A 41 12.11 -22.36 -0.36
CA TRP A 41 11.13 -22.27 0.72
C TRP A 41 9.98 -23.23 0.50
N VAL A 42 9.43 -23.73 1.60
CA VAL A 42 8.23 -24.56 1.62
C VAL A 42 7.21 -23.89 2.53
N ASN A 43 6.01 -23.66 2.01
CA ASN A 43 4.82 -23.39 2.80
C ASN A 43 4.04 -24.70 2.94
N GLU A 44 4.24 -25.40 4.05
CA GLU A 44 3.64 -26.72 4.32
C GLU A 44 2.10 -26.64 4.42
N GLU A 45 1.57 -25.58 5.03
CA GLU A 45 0.13 -25.36 5.20
C GLU A 45 -0.57 -25.18 3.84
N ALA A 46 0.01 -24.35 2.97
CA ALA A 46 -0.51 -24.13 1.62
C ALA A 46 -0.14 -25.26 0.64
N GLY A 47 0.80 -26.15 1.00
CA GLY A 47 1.37 -27.14 0.10
C GLY A 47 2.03 -26.50 -1.13
N THR A 48 2.76 -25.40 -0.91
CA THR A 48 3.40 -24.61 -1.97
C THR A 48 4.90 -24.52 -1.77
N ILE A 49 5.66 -24.65 -2.85
CA ILE A 49 7.12 -24.59 -2.86
C ILE A 49 7.56 -23.44 -3.73
N PHE A 50 8.60 -22.74 -3.29
CA PHE A 50 9.20 -21.63 -3.99
C PHE A 50 10.70 -21.89 -4.20
N CYS A 51 11.16 -21.74 -5.43
CA CYS A 51 12.57 -21.79 -5.80
C CYS A 51 12.93 -20.46 -6.46
N LEU A 52 13.90 -19.76 -5.88
CA LEU A 52 14.47 -18.56 -6.50
C LEU A 52 15.72 -18.93 -7.28
N ILE A 53 15.74 -18.52 -8.55
CA ILE A 53 16.66 -19.04 -9.54
C ILE A 53 17.24 -17.87 -10.34
N GLU A 54 18.57 -17.80 -10.46
CA GLU A 54 19.21 -17.02 -11.52
C GLU A 54 19.38 -17.91 -12.75
N ALA A 55 18.87 -17.48 -13.91
CA ALA A 55 18.96 -18.27 -15.13
C ALA A 55 19.04 -17.37 -16.37
N PRO A 56 19.53 -17.89 -17.51
CA PRO A 56 19.53 -17.16 -18.77
C PRO A 56 18.11 -16.95 -19.33
N SER A 57 17.16 -17.83 -19.01
CA SER A 57 15.75 -17.73 -19.41
C SER A 57 14.84 -18.59 -18.54
N LYS A 58 13.51 -18.40 -18.66
CA LYS A 58 12.50 -19.25 -17.99
C LYS A 58 12.58 -20.72 -18.43
N GLU A 59 12.89 -20.94 -19.71
CA GLU A 59 13.02 -22.26 -20.31
C GLU A 59 14.21 -23.01 -19.72
N ALA A 60 15.31 -22.30 -19.39
CA ALA A 60 16.44 -22.90 -18.71
C ALA A 60 16.09 -23.37 -17.29
N CYS A 61 15.29 -22.58 -16.54
CA CYS A 61 14.76 -23.02 -15.24
C CYS A 61 13.91 -24.29 -15.38
N ALA A 62 12.95 -24.28 -16.32
CA ALA A 62 12.07 -25.43 -16.54
C ALA A 62 12.83 -26.70 -16.99
N ALA A 63 13.90 -26.53 -17.79
CA ALA A 63 14.71 -27.64 -18.29
C ALA A 63 15.45 -28.38 -17.17
N VAL A 64 15.85 -27.68 -16.11
CA VAL A 64 16.45 -28.32 -14.92
C VAL A 64 15.44 -29.25 -14.26
N HIS A 65 14.25 -28.74 -13.90
CA HIS A 65 13.21 -29.55 -13.23
C HIS A 65 12.76 -30.76 -14.07
N PHE A 66 12.65 -30.59 -15.39
CA PHE A 66 12.32 -31.69 -16.29
C PHE A 66 13.42 -32.76 -16.31
N ALA A 67 14.70 -32.36 -16.28
CA ALA A 67 15.82 -33.28 -16.35
C ALA A 67 16.17 -33.96 -15.01
N SER A 68 15.81 -33.33 -13.88
CA SER A 68 16.10 -33.85 -12.53
C SER A 68 15.06 -34.88 -12.08
N HIS A 69 13.76 -34.55 -12.17
CA HIS A 69 12.68 -35.40 -11.65
C HIS A 69 11.44 -35.48 -12.57
N GLY A 70 11.50 -34.89 -13.76
CA GLY A 70 10.48 -35.07 -14.80
C GLY A 70 9.19 -34.30 -14.56
N GLN A 71 9.12 -33.40 -13.57
CA GLN A 71 7.95 -32.56 -13.35
C GLN A 71 7.92 -31.39 -14.34
N GLN A 72 6.76 -31.20 -14.97
CA GLN A 72 6.57 -30.24 -16.07
C GLN A 72 5.58 -29.10 -15.74
N ALA A 73 5.00 -29.09 -14.54
CA ALA A 73 3.97 -28.13 -14.12
C ALA A 73 4.53 -27.07 -13.17
N CYS A 74 5.30 -26.12 -13.72
CA CYS A 74 5.91 -25.01 -12.99
C CYS A 74 5.25 -23.67 -13.35
N GLU A 75 4.92 -22.85 -12.37
CA GLU A 75 4.58 -21.44 -12.60
C GLU A 75 5.85 -20.59 -12.43
N ILE A 76 6.53 -20.26 -13.55
CA ILE A 76 7.80 -19.52 -13.55
C ILE A 76 7.58 -18.04 -13.89
N ILE A 77 7.81 -17.19 -12.90
CA ILE A 77 7.62 -15.74 -12.97
C ILE A 77 8.98 -15.07 -12.95
N GLU A 78 9.19 -14.06 -13.80
CA GLU A 78 10.42 -13.26 -13.74
C GLU A 78 10.32 -12.29 -12.55
N VAL A 79 11.36 -12.25 -11.73
CA VAL A 79 11.43 -11.41 -10.53
C VAL A 79 12.24 -10.17 -10.87
N HIS A 80 11.63 -9.00 -10.73
CA HIS A 80 12.36 -7.76 -10.94
C HIS A 80 13.39 -7.57 -9.81
N PRO A 81 14.61 -7.07 -10.08
CA PRO A 81 15.66 -6.93 -9.06
C PRO A 81 15.28 -6.13 -7.80
N THR A 82 14.34 -5.18 -7.91
CA THR A 82 13.80 -4.46 -6.74
C THR A 82 12.93 -5.33 -5.84
N ASP A 83 12.21 -6.30 -6.42
CA ASP A 83 11.35 -7.21 -5.67
C ASP A 83 12.20 -8.26 -4.94
N TYR A 84 13.31 -8.68 -5.56
CA TYR A 84 14.30 -9.59 -4.95
C TYR A 84 14.85 -9.06 -3.62
N ALA A 85 15.26 -7.78 -3.57
CA ALA A 85 15.79 -7.18 -2.36
C ALA A 85 14.76 -7.20 -1.21
N ALA A 86 13.50 -6.89 -1.53
CA ALA A 86 12.40 -6.92 -0.56
C ALA A 86 12.07 -8.33 -0.04
N ILE A 87 12.33 -9.38 -0.83
CA ILE A 87 12.05 -10.79 -0.45
C ILE A 87 13.26 -11.44 0.26
N MET A 88 14.49 -11.02 -0.06
CA MET A 88 15.72 -11.65 0.45
C MET A 88 16.28 -11.03 1.72
N GLU A 89 16.03 -9.74 1.97
CA GLU A 89 16.41 -9.14 3.24
C GLU A 89 15.68 -9.88 4.36
N PRO A 90 16.35 -10.30 5.45
CA PRO A 90 15.62 -10.74 6.61
C PRO A 90 14.72 -9.58 7.00
N ALA A 91 13.41 -9.77 6.86
CA ALA A 91 12.47 -8.91 7.56
C ALA A 91 12.87 -9.02 9.02
N HIS A 92 13.59 -8.02 9.52
CA HIS A 92 13.80 -7.85 10.94
C HIS A 92 12.47 -7.38 11.50
N SER A 93 11.46 -8.25 11.45
CA SER A 93 10.28 -8.13 12.29
C SER A 93 10.76 -8.40 13.70
N THR A 94 11.13 -7.33 14.38
CA THR A 94 11.20 -7.39 15.83
C THR A 94 9.80 -7.72 16.36
N PRO A 95 9.67 -8.38 17.53
CA PRO A 95 8.38 -8.72 18.15
C PRO A 95 7.44 -7.51 18.38
N THR A 96 7.91 -6.29 18.11
CA THR A 96 7.20 -5.01 18.24
C THR A 96 6.79 -4.37 16.90
N GLY A 97 7.05 -5.01 15.74
CA GLY A 97 6.65 -4.47 14.42
C GLY A 97 7.50 -3.31 13.91
N ILE A 98 8.70 -3.09 14.46
CA ILE A 98 9.59 -1.99 14.06
C ILE A 98 10.46 -2.45 12.87
N VAL A 99 10.37 -1.72 11.75
CA VAL A 99 11.23 -1.90 10.58
C VAL A 99 12.60 -1.28 10.86
N VAL A 100 13.68 -2.00 10.57
CA VAL A 100 15.05 -1.49 10.69
C VAL A 100 15.59 -1.31 9.28
N HIS A 101 16.10 -0.12 8.97
CA HIS A 101 16.74 0.14 7.69
C HIS A 101 18.04 -0.68 7.55
N PRO A 102 18.50 -0.97 6.31
CA PRO A 102 19.73 -1.72 6.06
C PRO A 102 21.00 -1.14 6.72
N ASP A 103 21.00 0.15 7.07
CA ASP A 103 22.11 0.84 7.74
C ASP A 103 22.06 0.74 9.28
N GLY A 104 21.16 -0.07 9.83
CA GLY A 104 21.01 -0.30 11.27
C GLY A 104 20.27 0.82 12.00
N LYS A 105 19.75 1.84 11.29
CA LYS A 105 18.85 2.82 11.89
C LYS A 105 17.46 2.23 12.05
N LEU A 106 16.86 2.45 13.23
CA LEU A 106 15.44 2.24 13.45
C LEU A 106 14.66 3.10 12.43
N ASP A 107 13.74 2.51 11.66
CA ASP A 107 12.71 3.30 10.99
C ASP A 107 11.79 3.83 12.11
N SER A 108 12.12 5.02 12.62
CA SER A 108 11.22 5.81 13.50
C SER A 108 9.85 6.02 12.85
N ALA A 109 9.83 5.91 11.51
CA ALA A 109 8.72 5.82 10.61
C ALA A 109 7.62 6.87 10.78
N THR A 110 7.99 8.14 10.96
CA THR A 110 7.00 9.21 10.72
C THR A 110 6.39 9.00 9.33
N ARG A 111 5.08 8.85 9.28
CA ARG A 111 4.29 8.76 8.05
C ARG A 111 3.37 9.96 7.98
N THR A 112 3.12 10.44 6.77
CA THR A 112 1.98 11.33 6.50
C THR A 112 0.80 10.47 6.11
N PHE A 113 -0.30 10.60 6.84
CA PHE A 113 -1.56 9.91 6.59
C PHE A 113 -2.51 10.85 5.86
N LEU A 114 -3.26 10.29 4.92
CA LEU A 114 -4.37 10.93 4.24
C LEU A 114 -5.59 10.04 4.38
N PHE A 115 -6.71 10.61 4.84
CA PHE A 115 -8.01 9.97 4.85
C PHE A 115 -8.93 10.69 3.88
N THR A 116 -9.62 9.92 3.03
CA THR A 116 -10.80 10.40 2.29
C THR A 116 -12.08 9.82 2.91
N ASP A 117 -13.19 10.53 2.74
CA ASP A 117 -14.51 10.13 3.25
C ASP A 117 -15.60 10.73 2.35
N ILE A 118 -16.46 9.90 1.77
CA ILE A 118 -17.58 10.36 0.94
C ILE A 118 -18.62 11.04 1.84
N VAL A 119 -19.01 12.25 1.47
CA VAL A 119 -20.02 13.04 2.19
C VAL A 119 -21.38 12.35 2.09
N ASP A 120 -22.06 12.23 3.24
CA ASP A 120 -23.41 11.69 3.36
C ASP A 120 -23.61 10.30 2.68
N SER A 121 -22.59 9.44 2.73
CA SER A 121 -22.55 8.12 2.11
C SER A 121 -23.74 7.22 2.47
N THR A 122 -24.22 7.31 3.71
CA THR A 122 -25.41 6.57 4.17
C THR A 122 -26.67 7.09 3.49
N SER A 123 -26.84 8.42 3.42
CA SER A 123 -27.97 9.05 2.73
C SER A 123 -27.94 8.83 1.21
N LEU A 124 -26.76 8.68 0.61
CA LEU A 124 -26.62 8.27 -0.80
C LEU A 124 -27.25 6.91 -1.04
N THR A 125 -27.01 5.95 -0.13
CA THR A 125 -27.56 4.60 -0.23
C THR A 125 -29.09 4.62 -0.08
N GLU A 126 -29.61 5.37 0.88
CA GLU A 126 -31.05 5.51 1.09
C GLU A 126 -31.76 6.20 -0.10
N SER A 127 -31.14 7.23 -0.67
CA SER A 127 -31.76 8.08 -1.69
C SER A 127 -31.63 7.51 -3.11
N TYR A 128 -30.52 6.85 -3.42
CA TYR A 128 -30.18 6.37 -4.77
C TYR A 128 -30.11 4.84 -4.89
N GLY A 129 -30.21 4.12 -3.77
CA GLY A 129 -30.10 2.66 -3.71
C GLY A 129 -28.66 2.14 -3.83
N ASP A 130 -28.50 0.86 -3.47
CA ASP A 130 -27.19 0.19 -3.35
C ASP A 130 -26.37 0.21 -4.63
N ILE A 131 -27.02 0.05 -5.80
CA ILE A 131 -26.34 0.00 -7.10
C ILE A 131 -25.66 1.34 -7.42
N MET A 132 -26.36 2.44 -7.18
CA MET A 132 -25.84 3.78 -7.45
C MET A 132 -24.77 4.15 -6.42
N ALA A 133 -25.02 3.88 -5.13
CA ALA A 133 -24.03 4.08 -4.08
C ALA A 133 -22.72 3.31 -4.36
N MET A 134 -22.82 2.07 -4.83
CA MET A 134 -21.65 1.29 -5.22
C MET A 134 -20.94 1.86 -6.45
N THR A 135 -21.68 2.43 -7.40
CA THR A 135 -21.10 3.09 -8.59
C THR A 135 -20.31 4.33 -8.18
N ILE A 136 -20.88 5.15 -7.29
CA ILE A 136 -20.22 6.33 -6.70
C ILE A 136 -18.94 5.92 -5.96
N LEU A 137 -19.03 4.89 -5.10
CA LEU A 137 -17.88 4.38 -4.34
C LEU A 137 -16.76 3.87 -5.25
N ARG A 138 -17.11 3.12 -6.31
CA ARG A 138 -16.12 2.65 -7.29
C ARG A 138 -15.42 3.81 -7.97
N LYS A 139 -16.17 4.85 -8.35
CA LYS A 139 -15.57 6.01 -9.02
C LYS A 139 -14.67 6.82 -8.09
N HIS A 140 -15.08 7.01 -6.83
CA HIS A 140 -14.23 7.55 -5.79
C HIS A 140 -12.91 6.78 -5.70
N ASN A 141 -12.97 5.45 -5.56
CA ASN A 141 -11.79 4.62 -5.40
C ASN A 141 -10.86 4.67 -6.62
N GLU A 142 -11.43 4.67 -7.82
CA GLU A 142 -10.68 4.81 -9.08
C GLU A 142 -9.89 6.13 -9.12
N ILE A 143 -10.56 7.26 -8.85
CA ILE A 143 -9.93 8.59 -8.87
C ILE A 143 -8.82 8.67 -7.82
N VAL A 144 -9.10 8.25 -6.58
CA VAL A 144 -8.10 8.29 -5.50
C VAL A 144 -6.89 7.43 -5.86
N ARG A 145 -7.08 6.19 -6.29
CA ARG A 145 -5.98 5.27 -6.64
C ARG A 145 -5.11 5.79 -7.77
N ASN A 146 -5.70 6.38 -8.80
CA ASN A 146 -4.95 6.98 -9.90
C ASN A 146 -4.03 8.11 -9.41
N VAL A 147 -4.52 8.98 -8.53
CA VAL A 147 -3.72 10.08 -7.96
C VAL A 147 -2.65 9.55 -7.00
N LEU A 148 -2.96 8.54 -6.17
CA LEU A 148 -1.99 7.89 -5.28
C LEU A 148 -0.83 7.30 -6.09
N GLN A 149 -1.13 6.55 -7.16
CA GLN A 149 -0.11 5.96 -8.03
C GLN A 149 0.80 7.04 -8.65
N LYS A 150 0.21 8.12 -9.17
CA LYS A 150 0.94 9.25 -9.75
C LYS A 150 1.87 9.96 -8.75
N ASN A 151 1.45 10.07 -7.49
CA ASN A 151 2.16 10.82 -6.46
C ASN A 151 2.91 9.94 -5.46
N THR A 152 3.18 8.67 -5.79
CA THR A 152 3.88 7.71 -4.92
C THR A 152 3.26 7.58 -3.52
N GLY A 153 1.93 7.65 -3.44
CA GLY A 153 1.15 7.34 -2.26
C GLY A 153 0.81 5.86 -2.20
N THR A 154 0.67 5.33 -1.00
CA THR A 154 0.33 3.92 -0.77
C THR A 154 -1.03 3.84 -0.10
N GLU A 155 -2.00 3.22 -0.77
CA GLU A 155 -3.27 2.83 -0.13
C GLU A 155 -2.98 1.79 0.95
N VAL A 156 -3.47 2.03 2.16
CA VAL A 156 -3.34 1.11 3.30
C VAL A 156 -4.58 0.21 3.34
N LYS A 157 -5.77 0.83 3.38
CA LYS A 157 -7.04 0.12 3.45
C LYS A 157 -8.23 1.00 3.08
N HIS A 158 -9.33 0.35 2.81
CA HIS A 158 -10.65 0.96 2.67
C HIS A 158 -11.33 1.12 4.04
N THR A 159 -12.04 2.23 4.26
CA THR A 159 -12.77 2.49 5.52
C THR A 159 -14.28 2.31 5.40
N GLY A 160 -14.77 1.91 4.22
CA GLY A 160 -16.19 1.69 3.93
C GLY A 160 -16.68 2.64 2.85
N ASP A 161 -16.55 3.94 3.11
CA ASP A 161 -16.90 5.05 2.21
C ASP A 161 -15.71 5.99 1.95
N GLY A 162 -14.50 5.48 2.21
CA GLY A 162 -13.28 6.27 2.21
C GLY A 162 -12.04 5.40 2.09
N ILE A 163 -10.90 6.05 1.92
CA ILE A 163 -9.58 5.41 1.81
C ILE A 163 -8.64 6.01 2.84
N MET A 164 -7.88 5.13 3.49
CA MET A 164 -6.69 5.49 4.25
C MET A 164 -5.46 5.26 3.37
N ALA A 165 -4.65 6.29 3.19
CA ALA A 165 -3.41 6.25 2.43
C ALA A 165 -2.24 6.85 3.22
N THR A 166 -1.01 6.47 2.84
CA THR A 166 0.22 6.98 3.44
C THR A 166 1.18 7.55 2.41
N PHE A 167 1.98 8.50 2.87
CA PHE A 167 3.05 9.14 2.11
C PHE A 167 4.29 9.34 2.98
N MET A 168 5.46 9.20 2.35
CA MET A 168 6.73 9.61 2.95
C MET A 168 6.95 11.13 2.90
N SER A 169 6.24 11.84 2.02
CA SER A 169 6.36 13.29 1.84
C SER A 169 5.04 13.99 2.10
N SER A 170 5.01 14.90 3.07
CA SER A 170 3.82 15.71 3.38
C SER A 170 3.40 16.60 2.21
N ALA A 171 4.36 17.15 1.47
CA ALA A 171 4.08 17.94 0.26
C ALA A 171 3.39 17.11 -0.84
N LYS A 172 3.78 15.84 -1.02
CA LYS A 172 3.10 14.94 -1.97
C LYS A 172 1.70 14.57 -1.50
N ALA A 173 1.49 14.38 -0.19
CA ALA A 173 0.16 14.13 0.36
C ALA A 173 -0.78 15.32 0.11
N VAL A 174 -0.33 16.55 0.41
CA VAL A 174 -1.13 17.77 0.19
C VAL A 174 -1.42 17.97 -1.30
N ARG A 175 -0.42 17.78 -2.18
CA ARG A 175 -0.64 17.84 -3.64
C ARG A 175 -1.66 16.79 -4.09
N SER A 176 -1.53 15.56 -3.62
CA SER A 176 -2.45 14.47 -3.97
C SER A 176 -3.88 14.80 -3.55
N ALA A 177 -4.08 15.38 -2.37
CA ALA A 177 -5.40 15.79 -1.91
C ALA A 177 -6.05 16.83 -2.83
N LEU A 178 -5.27 17.83 -3.28
CA LEU A 178 -5.76 18.84 -4.21
C LEU A 178 -6.02 18.27 -5.61
N GLU A 179 -5.16 17.38 -6.10
CA GLU A 179 -5.39 16.66 -7.36
C GLU A 179 -6.64 15.79 -7.30
N ILE A 180 -6.89 15.08 -6.19
CA ILE A 180 -8.12 14.30 -5.98
C ILE A 180 -9.34 15.21 -6.04
N GLN A 181 -9.36 16.34 -5.30
CA GLN A 181 -10.49 17.26 -5.33
C GLN A 181 -10.75 17.84 -6.73
N ASN A 182 -9.68 18.16 -7.47
CA ASN A 182 -9.81 18.64 -8.85
C ASN A 182 -10.39 17.57 -9.79
N SER A 183 -9.90 16.32 -9.72
CA SER A 183 -10.43 15.23 -10.55
C SER A 183 -11.88 14.88 -10.20
N LEU A 184 -12.28 15.01 -8.93
CA LEU A 184 -13.69 14.86 -8.53
C LEU A 184 -14.55 16.01 -9.04
N LYS A 185 -14.04 17.24 -9.02
CA LYS A 185 -14.72 18.41 -9.61
C LYS A 185 -14.96 18.21 -11.11
N GLU A 186 -13.92 17.83 -11.86
CA GLU A 186 -14.02 17.53 -13.29
C GLU A 186 -15.05 16.41 -13.55
N TYR A 187 -15.01 15.33 -12.78
CA TYR A 187 -15.97 14.24 -12.91
C TYR A 187 -17.42 14.70 -12.68
N ARG A 188 -17.67 15.53 -11.65
CA ARG A 188 -19.02 16.08 -11.38
C ARG A 188 -19.48 17.06 -12.44
N GLU A 189 -18.58 17.83 -13.06
CA GLU A 189 -18.91 18.71 -14.20
C GLU A 189 -19.38 17.90 -15.41
N GLU A 190 -18.77 16.73 -15.66
CA GLU A 190 -19.18 15.80 -16.70
C GLU A 190 -20.44 14.98 -16.33
N HIS A 191 -20.70 14.80 -15.03
CA HIS A 191 -21.80 13.99 -14.50
C HIS A 191 -22.60 14.76 -13.43
N PRO A 192 -23.42 15.75 -13.81
CA PRO A 192 -24.10 16.65 -12.86
C PRO A 192 -25.06 15.94 -11.90
N ASP A 193 -25.57 14.79 -12.29
CA ASP A 193 -26.51 13.99 -11.50
C ASP A 193 -25.83 13.11 -10.44
N VAL A 194 -24.49 13.10 -10.39
CA VAL A 194 -23.72 12.27 -9.46
C VAL A 194 -23.19 13.12 -8.29
N PRO A 195 -23.81 13.04 -7.09
CA PRO A 195 -23.41 13.84 -5.93
C PRO A 195 -22.16 13.27 -5.23
N LEU A 196 -21.05 13.11 -5.95
CA LEU A 196 -19.80 12.57 -5.40
C LEU A 196 -18.95 13.69 -4.79
N HIS A 197 -19.23 14.04 -3.54
CA HIS A 197 -18.42 14.97 -2.74
C HIS A 197 -17.63 14.20 -1.69
N ILE A 198 -16.39 14.61 -1.42
CA ILE A 198 -15.57 14.00 -0.38
C ILE A 198 -14.93 15.03 0.54
N ARG A 199 -14.58 14.56 1.72
CA ARG A 199 -13.75 15.22 2.71
C ARG A 199 -12.35 14.61 2.69
N ILE A 200 -11.32 15.43 2.89
CA ILE A 200 -9.95 14.95 3.02
C ILE A 200 -9.31 15.51 4.29
N GLY A 201 -8.70 14.64 5.09
CA GLY A 201 -7.91 14.99 6.26
C GLY A 201 -6.49 14.49 6.15
N ILE A 202 -5.50 15.32 6.52
CA ILE A 202 -4.08 14.97 6.47
C ILE A 202 -3.39 15.32 7.79
N ASN A 203 -2.62 14.38 8.32
CA ASN A 203 -1.75 14.60 9.47
C ASN A 203 -0.51 13.70 9.36
N ALA A 204 0.54 14.02 10.11
CA ALA A 204 1.73 13.21 10.20
C ALA A 204 2.06 12.85 11.66
N GLY A 205 2.77 11.75 11.83
CA GLY A 205 3.29 11.32 13.12
C GLY A 205 3.81 9.89 13.05
N GLU A 206 4.18 9.36 14.20
CA GLU A 206 4.74 8.01 14.36
C GLU A 206 3.61 7.02 14.69
N PRO A 207 3.26 6.10 13.77
CA PRO A 207 2.29 5.04 14.04
C PRO A 207 2.94 3.82 14.70
N VAL A 208 2.10 2.91 15.19
CA VAL A 208 2.47 1.51 15.40
C VAL A 208 2.10 0.73 14.13
N THR A 209 3.03 -0.07 13.62
CA THR A 209 2.84 -0.91 12.43
C THR A 209 2.44 -2.32 12.85
N GLU A 210 1.36 -2.85 12.28
CA GLU A 210 0.91 -4.23 12.47
C GLU A 210 0.58 -4.86 11.10
N GLY A 211 1.46 -5.74 10.62
CA GLY A 211 1.36 -6.29 9.27
C GLY A 211 1.41 -5.18 8.21
N ASN A 212 0.32 -5.05 7.45
CA ASN A 212 0.15 -4.02 6.41
C ASN A 212 -0.71 -2.83 6.87
N ASP A 213 -0.98 -2.69 8.17
CA ASP A 213 -1.85 -1.66 8.73
C ASP A 213 -1.10 -0.76 9.74
N PHE A 214 -1.70 0.39 10.05
CA PHE A 214 -1.16 1.38 10.98
C PHE A 214 -2.17 1.77 12.06
N PHE A 215 -1.67 1.90 13.29
CA PHE A 215 -2.44 2.27 14.47
C PHE A 215 -1.78 3.40 15.26
N GLY A 216 -2.52 4.00 16.19
CA GLY A 216 -2.01 4.99 17.13
C GLY A 216 -2.57 6.41 16.93
N ALA A 217 -2.07 7.34 17.74
CA ALA A 217 -2.60 8.69 17.86
C ALA A 217 -2.55 9.47 16.53
N ALA A 218 -1.49 9.30 15.74
CA ALA A 218 -1.34 9.98 14.45
C ALA A 218 -2.45 9.58 13.45
N VAL A 219 -2.76 8.27 13.36
CA VAL A 219 -3.83 7.73 12.50
C VAL A 219 -5.19 8.24 12.97
N GLN A 220 -5.45 8.16 14.29
CA GLN A 220 -6.72 8.60 14.88
C GLN A 220 -6.94 10.10 14.68
N LEU A 221 -5.91 10.93 14.87
CA LEU A 221 -5.97 12.36 14.65
C LEU A 221 -6.27 12.68 13.18
N THR A 222 -5.63 11.97 12.25
CA THR A 222 -5.88 12.15 10.81
C THR A 222 -7.35 11.89 10.47
N LYS A 223 -7.93 10.79 10.98
CA LYS A 223 -9.35 10.51 10.78
C LYS A 223 -10.22 11.60 11.38
N ARG A 224 -9.92 12.09 12.60
CA ARG A 224 -10.69 13.19 13.20
C ARG A 224 -10.62 14.49 12.41
N ILE A 225 -9.47 14.80 11.82
CA ILE A 225 -9.31 15.96 10.94
C ILE A 225 -10.15 15.79 9.67
N CYS A 226 -10.20 14.58 9.10
CA CYS A 226 -11.07 14.28 7.96
C CYS A 226 -12.56 14.41 8.33
N ASP A 227 -12.96 13.90 9.51
CA ASP A 227 -14.35 13.91 9.99
C ASP A 227 -14.93 15.34 10.09
N ILE A 228 -14.11 16.33 10.48
CA ILE A 228 -14.53 17.72 10.65
C ILE A 228 -14.37 18.59 9.39
N ALA A 229 -13.82 18.05 8.31
CA ALA A 229 -13.72 18.78 7.06
C ALA A 229 -15.11 18.99 6.44
N ASN A 230 -15.31 20.13 5.79
CA ASN A 230 -16.51 20.38 4.99
C ASN A 230 -16.44 19.61 3.66
N PRO A 231 -17.57 19.43 2.96
CA PRO A 231 -17.57 18.89 1.60
C PRO A 231 -16.58 19.60 0.68
N ASP A 232 -15.85 18.82 -0.13
CA ASP A 232 -14.79 19.27 -1.05
C ASP A 232 -13.60 19.97 -0.37
N GLN A 233 -13.50 19.90 0.97
CA GLN A 233 -12.43 20.54 1.72
C GLN A 233 -11.26 19.58 1.97
N VAL A 234 -10.04 20.14 1.91
CA VAL A 234 -8.82 19.49 2.40
C VAL A 234 -8.41 20.17 3.71
N LEU A 235 -8.49 19.44 4.82
CA LEU A 235 -7.99 19.88 6.11
C LEU A 235 -6.66 19.21 6.46
N ILE A 236 -5.76 19.98 7.03
CA ILE A 236 -4.45 19.51 7.48
C ILE A 236 -4.18 19.91 8.93
N SER A 237 -3.36 19.15 9.63
CA SER A 237 -2.82 19.55 10.93
C SER A 237 -1.72 20.62 10.81
N ASP A 238 -1.43 21.29 11.93
CA ASP A 238 -0.30 22.24 12.01
C ASP A 238 1.06 21.62 11.67
N VAL A 239 1.25 20.33 11.98
CA VAL A 239 2.47 19.58 11.63
C VAL A 239 2.65 19.52 10.11
N ILE A 240 1.59 19.23 9.35
CA ILE A 240 1.66 19.19 7.89
C ILE A 240 1.99 20.56 7.31
N LYS A 241 1.37 21.61 7.82
CA LYS A 241 1.67 22.99 7.41
C LYS A 241 3.14 23.34 7.64
N SER A 242 3.69 22.94 8.78
CA SER A 242 5.11 23.12 9.11
C SER A 242 6.05 22.29 8.21
N LEU A 243 5.71 21.03 7.94
CA LEU A 243 6.48 20.15 7.04
C LEU A 243 6.44 20.58 5.57
N CYS A 244 5.44 21.39 5.19
CA CYS A 244 5.30 21.98 3.87
C CYS A 244 5.97 23.36 3.74
N MET A 245 6.73 23.82 4.74
CA MET A 245 7.44 25.10 4.66
C MET A 245 8.38 25.15 3.44
N GLY A 246 8.41 26.29 2.75
CA GLY A 246 9.18 26.48 1.52
C GLY A 246 8.56 25.85 0.27
N ARG A 247 7.33 25.32 0.37
CA ARG A 247 6.50 24.93 -0.78
C ARG A 247 5.43 25.99 -1.01
N ASN A 248 4.94 26.11 -2.24
CA ASN A 248 4.01 27.16 -2.66
C ASN A 248 2.55 26.90 -2.24
N PHE A 249 2.30 26.11 -1.19
CA PHE A 249 0.94 25.86 -0.74
C PHE A 249 0.35 27.07 -0.01
N GLN A 250 -0.93 27.31 -0.21
CA GLN A 250 -1.71 28.32 0.49
C GLN A 250 -2.59 27.66 1.56
N PHE A 251 -2.54 28.21 2.77
CA PHE A 251 -3.25 27.69 3.93
C PHE A 251 -4.05 28.79 4.62
N GLN A 252 -5.29 28.47 5.00
CA GLN A 252 -6.12 29.30 5.85
C GLN A 252 -6.26 28.64 7.23
N GLU A 253 -5.85 29.34 8.29
CA GLU A 253 -6.01 28.85 9.67
C GLU A 253 -7.49 28.84 10.07
N LEU A 254 -7.90 27.77 10.75
CA LEU A 254 -9.18 27.66 11.42
C LEU A 254 -9.02 27.86 12.93
N GLU A 255 -10.12 28.19 13.61
CA GLU A 255 -10.13 28.23 15.07
C GLU A 255 -9.79 26.86 15.66
N ALA A 256 -8.90 26.85 16.64
CA ALA A 256 -8.49 25.62 17.30
C ALA A 256 -9.67 25.02 18.07
N GLN A 257 -9.84 23.70 17.98
CA GLN A 257 -11.00 23.01 18.58
C GLN A 257 -10.62 21.67 19.19
N HIS A 258 -11.42 21.18 20.13
CA HIS A 258 -11.27 19.84 20.67
C HIS A 258 -11.79 18.81 19.67
N LEU A 259 -10.98 17.79 19.40
CA LEU A 259 -11.38 16.65 18.59
C LEU A 259 -11.67 15.45 19.49
N LYS A 260 -12.68 14.64 19.14
CA LYS A 260 -13.06 13.45 19.92
C LYS A 260 -11.85 12.54 20.18
N GLY A 261 -11.51 12.36 21.45
CA GLY A 261 -10.38 11.54 21.90
C GLY A 261 -9.07 12.32 22.16
N PHE A 262 -9.06 13.64 21.96
CA PHE A 262 -7.90 14.50 22.18
C PHE A 262 -8.21 15.57 23.23
N HIS A 263 -7.37 15.68 24.25
CA HIS A 263 -7.54 16.65 25.35
C HIS A 263 -7.08 18.06 24.99
N GLU A 264 -6.17 18.20 24.03
CA GLU A 264 -5.65 19.49 23.60
C GLU A 264 -6.52 20.09 22.49
N LEU A 265 -6.46 21.42 22.36
CA LEU A 265 -7.03 22.12 21.22
C LEU A 265 -6.16 21.85 20.00
N ILE A 266 -6.78 21.31 18.95
CA ILE A 266 -6.10 20.99 17.71
C ILE A 266 -6.30 22.16 16.73
N LYS A 267 -5.19 22.69 16.23
CA LYS A 267 -5.18 23.63 15.12
C LYS A 267 -5.22 22.90 13.79
N THR A 268 -6.10 23.35 12.90
CA THR A 268 -6.21 22.84 11.54
C THR A 268 -6.18 23.97 10.53
N TYR A 269 -5.83 23.61 9.30
CA TYR A 269 -5.72 24.55 8.19
C TYR A 269 -6.47 24.00 6.98
N VAL A 270 -7.17 24.87 6.28
CA VAL A 270 -7.72 24.59 4.96
C VAL A 270 -6.63 24.79 3.93
N VAL A 271 -6.47 23.84 3.02
CA VAL A 271 -5.58 24.02 1.87
C VAL A 271 -6.36 24.68 0.73
N THR A 272 -5.94 25.87 0.31
CA THR A 272 -6.68 26.69 -0.67
C THR A 272 -6.05 26.72 -2.06
N GLY A 273 -4.81 26.25 -2.23
CA GLY A 273 -4.10 26.23 -3.52
C GLY A 273 -2.61 25.90 -3.40
N TYR A 274 -1.91 25.81 -4.54
CA TYR A 274 -0.47 25.57 -4.64
C TYR A 274 0.18 26.06 -5.94
#